data_AF-A0A8T4YLT1-F1
#
_entry.id   AF-A0A8T4YLT1-F1
#
_cell.length_a   1.000
_cell.length_b   1.000
_cell.length_c   1.000
_cell.angle_alpha   90.00
_cell.angle_beta   90.00
_cell.angle_gamma   90.00
#
_symmetry.space_group_name_H-M   'P 1'
#
loop_
_entity.id
_entity.type
_entity.pdbx_description
1 polymer ?
#
loop_
_entity_poly.entity_id
_entity_poly.type
_entity_poly.pdbx_seq_one_letter_code
_entity_poly.pdbx_strand_id
1 'polypeptide(L)' 'DSVASAEAVVNAVSPDNFKVPAGLSVKTSRDGKNVVTRIKCRGKFQTFIATIDDLLFSISLAEKTLKTARKLE' A
#
# COMPACT_ATOMS: atom_id res chain seq x y z
N ASP A 1 -4.92 12.52 5.96
CA ASP A 1 -5.07 13.96 6.25
C ASP A 1 -3.77 14.71 6.57
N SER A 2 -2.70 14.04 7.02
CA SER A 2 -1.38 14.67 7.26
C SER A 2 -0.23 13.85 6.67
N VAL A 3 0.96 14.46 6.56
CA VAL A 3 2.18 13.77 6.11
C VAL A 3 2.50 12.57 7.00
N ALA A 4 2.35 12.71 8.33
CA ALA A 4 2.57 11.62 9.28
C ALA A 4 1.60 10.46 9.10
N SER A 5 0.33 10.73 8.73
CA SER A 5 -0.60 9.66 8.34
C SER A 5 -0.14 8.93 7.09
N ALA A 6 0.24 9.67 6.04
CA ALA A 6 0.69 9.07 4.80
C ALA A 6 1.94 8.21 5.01
N GLU A 7 2.89 8.70 5.81
CA GLU A 7 4.09 7.96 6.20
C GLU A 7 3.77 6.68 6.98
N ALA A 8 2.86 6.76 7.97
CA ALA A 8 2.43 5.59 8.71
C ALA A 8 1.76 4.54 7.81
N VAL A 9 0.92 4.96 6.86
CA VAL A 9 0.30 4.06 5.87
C VAL A 9 1.36 3.45 4.97
N VAL A 10 2.27 4.26 4.40
CA VAL A 10 3.36 3.76 3.55
C VAL A 10 4.19 2.71 4.28
N ASN A 11 4.56 2.95 5.53
CA ASN A 11 5.33 1.98 6.32
C ASN A 11 4.53 0.72 6.65
N ALA A 12 3.23 0.84 6.92
CA ALA A 12 2.36 -0.30 7.20
C ALA A 12 2.16 -1.22 5.99
N VAL A 13 2.10 -0.63 4.79
CA VAL A 13 1.92 -1.38 3.53
C VAL A 13 3.24 -1.68 2.83
N SER A 14 4.37 -1.11 3.26
CA SER A 14 5.69 -1.38 2.67
C SER A 14 6.51 -2.37 3.49
N PRO A 15 6.45 -3.65 3.11
CA PRO A 15 7.64 -4.49 2.97
C PRO A 15 7.62 -5.28 1.65
N ASP A 16 7.15 -4.66 0.56
CA ASP A 16 6.58 -5.28 -0.65
C ASP A 16 7.50 -6.07 -1.60
N ASN A 17 8.74 -6.41 -1.22
CA ASN A 17 9.65 -7.15 -2.11
C ASN A 17 10.17 -8.49 -1.59
N PHE A 18 9.70 -8.99 -0.45
CA PHE A 18 10.32 -10.19 0.10
C PHE A 18 9.99 -11.50 -0.65
N LYS A 19 9.02 -11.52 -1.59
CA LYS A 19 8.68 -12.67 -2.46
C LYS A 19 7.61 -12.31 -3.52
N VAL A 20 7.85 -11.31 -4.35
CA VAL A 20 6.96 -11.08 -5.52
C VAL A 20 7.31 -12.06 -6.65
N PRO A 21 6.31 -12.66 -7.33
CA PRO A 21 6.59 -13.51 -8.48
C PRO A 21 7.35 -12.74 -9.57
N ALA A 22 8.21 -13.44 -10.31
CA ALA A 22 9.03 -12.83 -11.36
C ALA A 22 8.13 -12.07 -12.36
N GLY A 23 8.47 -10.80 -12.62
CA GLY A 23 7.69 -9.93 -13.50
C GLY A 23 6.67 -9.03 -12.78
N LEU A 24 6.47 -9.17 -11.47
CA LEU A 24 5.70 -8.23 -10.66
C LEU A 24 6.64 -7.34 -9.82
N SER A 25 6.36 -6.04 -9.79
CA SER A 25 7.05 -5.07 -8.94
C SER A 25 6.02 -4.09 -8.40
N VAL A 26 6.00 -3.94 -7.08
CA VAL A 26 5.16 -2.99 -6.36
C VAL A 26 6.08 -2.08 -5.58
N LYS A 27 5.90 -0.76 -5.74
CA LYS A 27 6.66 0.23 -4.98
C LYS A 27 5.70 1.28 -4.46
N THR A 28 5.55 1.32 -3.14
CA THR A 28 4.76 2.32 -2.43
C THR A 28 5.68 3.40 -1.88
N SER A 29 5.25 4.65 -1.98
CA SER A 29 5.98 5.83 -1.51
C SER A 29 5.01 6.93 -1.13
N ARG A 30 5.46 7.91 -0.34
CA ARG A 30 4.68 9.11 -0.07
C ARG A 30 5.07 10.24 -1.02
N ASP A 31 4.06 11.03 -1.38
CA ASP A 31 4.23 12.34 -1.99
C ASP A 31 3.43 13.36 -1.18
N GLY A 32 4.13 14.08 -0.30
CA GLY A 32 3.49 14.94 0.71
C GLY A 32 2.51 14.14 1.58
N LYS A 33 1.22 14.47 1.45
CA LYS A 33 0.10 13.81 2.15
C LYS A 33 -0.53 12.64 1.37
N ASN A 34 -0.02 12.34 0.18
CA ASN A 34 -0.54 11.30 -0.70
C ASN A 34 0.29 10.02 -0.56
N VAL A 35 -0.38 8.87 -0.65
CA VAL A 35 0.26 7.57 -0.81
C VAL A 35 0.21 7.20 -2.28
N VAL A 36 1.38 6.99 -2.89
CA VAL A 36 1.52 6.70 -4.31
C VAL A 36 2.16 5.33 -4.46
N THR A 37 1.43 4.39 -5.05
CA THR A 37 1.94 3.06 -5.38
C THR A 37 2.10 2.90 -6.89
N ARG A 38 3.30 2.46 -7.29
CA ARG A 38 3.60 2.09 -8.67
C ARG A 38 3.65 0.58 -8.78
N ILE A 39 2.79 0.03 -9.64
CA ILE A 39 2.74 -1.41 -9.92
C ILE A 39 3.19 -1.63 -11.36
N LYS A 40 4.15 -2.54 -11.55
CA LYS A 40 4.55 -3.06 -12.86
C LYS A 40 4.30 -4.56 -12.84
N CYS A 41 3.48 -5.05 -13.77
CA CYS A 41 3.19 -6.47 -13.91
C CYS A 41 3.45 -6.90 -15.36
N ARG A 42 4.30 -7.92 -15.53
CA ARG A 42 4.53 -8.62 -16.79
C ARG A 42 3.96 -10.02 -16.64
N GLY A 43 2.77 -10.26 -17.19
CA GLY A 43 2.05 -11.51 -17.01
C GLY A 43 0.56 -11.36 -17.26
N LYS A 44 -0.24 -12.18 -16.58
CA LYS A 44 -1.70 -12.20 -16.73
C LYS A 44 -2.34 -10.95 -16.12
N PHE A 45 -3.31 -10.36 -16.83
CA PHE A 45 -4.08 -9.22 -16.35
C PHE A 45 -4.82 -9.52 -15.04
N GLN A 46 -5.28 -10.77 -14.86
CA GLN A 46 -5.92 -11.21 -13.61
C GLN A 46 -5.01 -11.08 -12.39
N THR A 47 -3.72 -11.37 -12.54
CA THR A 47 -2.73 -11.19 -11.46
C THR A 47 -2.55 -9.72 -11.10
N PHE A 48 -2.58 -8.84 -12.11
CA PHE A 48 -2.51 -7.40 -11.89
C PHE A 48 -3.72 -6.88 -11.13
N ILE A 49 -4.93 -7.31 -11.51
CA ILE A 49 -6.17 -6.96 -10.80
C ILE A 49 -6.11 -7.45 -9.35
N ALA A 50 -5.80 -8.73 -9.13
CA ALA A 50 -5.70 -9.29 -7.78
C ALA A 50 -4.69 -8.52 -6.90
N THR A 51 -3.54 -8.14 -7.48
CA THR A 51 -2.53 -7.34 -6.76
C THR A 51 -3.07 -5.96 -6.37
N ILE A 52 -3.85 -5.31 -7.25
CA ILE A 52 -4.49 -4.03 -6.95
C ILE A 52 -5.51 -4.20 -5.82
N ASP A 53 -6.34 -5.24 -5.88
CA ASP A 53 -7.36 -5.51 -4.87
C ASP A 53 -6.73 -5.78 -3.49
N ASP A 54 -5.69 -6.63 -3.43
CA ASP A 54 -4.95 -6.93 -2.20
C ASP A 54 -4.30 -5.67 -1.59
N LEU A 55 -3.72 -4.81 -2.44
CA LEU A 55 -3.11 -3.55 -2.02
C LEU A 55 -4.16 -2.58 -1.48
N LEU A 56 -5.28 -2.40 -2.19
CA LEU A 56 -6.35 -1.50 -1.76
C LEU A 56 -6.96 -1.95 -0.42
N PHE A 57 -7.14 -3.26 -0.24
CA PHE A 57 -7.57 -3.82 1.03
C PHE A 57 -6.59 -3.48 2.18
N SER A 58 -5.30 -3.72 1.94
CA SER A 58 -4.25 -3.47 2.92
C SER A 58 -4.14 -2.00 3.31
N ILE A 59 -4.22 -1.09 2.33
CA ILE A 59 -4.24 0.37 2.56
C ILE A 59 -5.47 0.75 3.40
N SER A 60 -6.66 0.25 3.04
CA SER A 60 -7.89 0.56 3.78
C SER A 60 -7.82 0.10 5.23
N LEU A 61 -7.26 -1.08 5.47
CA LEU A 61 -7.05 -1.61 6.81
C LEU A 61 -6.06 -0.75 7.62
N ALA A 62 -4.95 -0.35 7.02
CA ALA A 62 -3.95 0.51 7.66
C ALA A 62 -4.56 1.87 8.04
N GLU A 63 -5.31 2.51 7.13
CA GLU A 63 -5.98 3.79 7.39
C GLU A 63 -7.00 3.69 8.53
N LYS A 64 -7.85 2.65 8.53
CA LYS A 64 -8.83 2.42 9.59
C LYS A 64 -8.16 2.17 10.93
N THR A 65 -7.11 1.35 10.94
CA THR A 65 -6.34 1.03 12.16
C THR A 65 -5.72 2.30 12.75
N LEU A 66 -5.07 3.12 11.92
CA LEU A 66 -4.49 4.40 12.36
C LEU A 66 -5.55 5.36 12.90
N LYS A 67 -6.72 5.44 12.24
CA LYS A 67 -7.82 6.28 12.70
C LYS A 67 -8.37 5.82 14.04
N THR A 68 -8.47 4.51 14.25
CA THR A 68 -8.94 3.94 15.53
C THR A 68 -7.91 4.13 16.62
N ALA A 69 -6.63 3.87 16.37
CA ALA A 69 -5.54 4.05 17.33
C ALA A 69 -5.51 5.48 17.88
N ARG A 70 -5.61 6.49 17.00
CA ARG A 70 -5.64 7.91 17.40
C ARG A 70 -6.90 8.35 18.15
N LYS A 71 -8.00 7.60 18.07
CA LYS A 71 -9.21 7.89 18.85
C LYS A 71 -9.14 7.35 20.28
N LEU A 72 -8.21 6.43 20.53
CA LEU A 72 -8.00 5.80 21.83
C LEU A 72 -6.92 6.53 22.65
N GLU A 73 -6.18 7.44 22.01
CA GLU A 73 -5.29 8.44 22.63
C GLU A 73 -6.09 9.65 23.14
#